data_AF-A0A506UJP5-F1
#
_entry.id   AF-A0A506UJP5-F1
#
_cell.length_a   1.000
_cell.length_b   1.000
_cell.length_c   1.000
_cell.angle_alpha   90.00
_cell.angle_beta   90.00
_cell.angle_gamma   90.00
#
_symmetry.space_group_name_H-M   'P 1'
#
loop_
_entity.id
_entity.type
_entity.pdbx_description
1 polymer ?
#
loop_
_entity_poly.entity_id
_entity_poly.type
_entity_poly.pdbx_seq_one_letter_code
_entity_poly.pdbx_strand_id
1 'polypeptide(L)'
;MIGSDDEPLWFAQLAGGFLITTRSTGPQADLVVFQLTDGQKILDRPADDFSLDGDMLTFWQRMRPAKPDECQALEEEEKAGLSIVIETQIRFDLGTLATLETGEHRCEAVQ
;
A
#
# COMPACT_ATOMS: atom_id res chain seq x y z
N MET A 1 -5.68 -21.61 -3.02
CA MET A 1 -4.70 -21.45 -1.93
C MET A 1 -4.35 -19.97 -1.90
N ILE A 2 -4.34 -19.34 -0.72
CA ILE A 2 -4.03 -17.91 -0.58
C ILE A 2 -2.56 -17.80 -0.21
N GLY A 3 -1.79 -17.08 -1.02
CA GLY A 3 -0.35 -16.93 -0.85
C GLY A 3 0.45 -18.21 -1.09
N SER A 4 1.77 -18.11 -0.96
CA SER A 4 2.69 -19.24 -0.88
C SER A 4 3.34 -19.32 0.51
N ASP A 5 3.85 -20.49 0.91
CA ASP A 5 4.44 -20.71 2.25
C ASP A 5 5.58 -19.74 2.59
N ASP A 6 6.26 -19.18 1.59
CA ASP A 6 7.36 -18.22 1.74
C ASP A 6 6.91 -16.75 1.67
N GLU A 7 5.62 -16.45 1.45
CA GLU A 7 5.13 -15.07 1.49
C GLU A 7 4.80 -14.67 2.93
N PRO A 8 5.47 -13.66 3.49
CA PRO A 8 5.25 -13.21 4.87
C PRO A 8 3.99 -12.33 4.94
N LEU A 9 2.84 -12.99 4.83
CA LEU A 9 1.52 -12.37 4.86
C LEU A 9 1.03 -12.23 6.29
N TRP A 10 0.64 -11.01 6.63
CA TRP A 10 0.02 -10.66 7.89
C TRP A 10 -1.45 -10.36 7.64
N PHE A 11 -2.32 -11.02 8.39
CA PHE A 11 -3.74 -10.76 8.35
C PHE A 11 -4.02 -9.32 8.76
N ALA A 12 -4.82 -8.60 7.96
CA ALA A 12 -5.30 -7.27 8.34
C ALA A 12 -6.82 -7.25 8.54
N GLN A 13 -7.61 -7.63 7.53
CA GLN A 13 -9.07 -7.59 7.61
C GLN A 13 -9.77 -8.52 6.60
N LEU A 14 -11.04 -8.86 6.88
CA LEU A 14 -11.98 -9.47 5.93
C LEU A 14 -13.05 -8.47 5.52
N ALA A 15 -13.33 -8.40 4.21
CA ALA A 15 -14.34 -7.52 3.64
C ALA A 15 -15.13 -8.27 2.55
N GLY A 16 -16.34 -8.71 2.89
CA GLY A 16 -17.16 -9.52 1.98
C GLY A 16 -16.43 -10.77 1.50
N GLY A 17 -16.24 -10.88 0.18
CA GLY A 17 -15.52 -11.98 -0.47
C GLY A 17 -14.00 -11.80 -0.55
N PHE A 18 -13.42 -10.84 0.16
CA PHE A 18 -12.02 -10.47 0.05
C PHE A 18 -11.27 -10.60 1.37
N LEU A 19 -10.02 -11.02 1.27
CA LEU A 19 -9.05 -11.03 2.35
C LEU A 19 -7.99 -9.97 2.09
N ILE A 20 -7.87 -9.03 3.03
CA ILE A 20 -6.88 -7.96 3.00
C ILE A 20 -5.74 -8.34 3.94
N THR A 21 -4.53 -8.27 3.41
CA THR A 21 -3.29 -8.62 4.11
C THR A 21 -2.23 -7.57 3.86
N THR A 22 -1.22 -7.54 4.72
CA THR A 22 0.03 -6.86 4.44
C THR A 22 1.13 -7.89 4.22
N ARG A 23 2.02 -7.67 3.25
CA ARG A 23 3.18 -8.53 2.98
C ARG A 23 4.45 -7.80 3.37
N SER A 24 5.18 -8.30 4.37
CA SER A 24 6.43 -7.65 4.82
C SER A 24 7.36 -8.56 5.63
N THR A 25 8.67 -8.32 5.49
CA THR A 25 9.72 -8.78 6.40
C THR A 25 10.45 -7.63 7.14
N GLY A 26 10.02 -6.38 6.94
CA GLY A 26 10.71 -5.17 7.38
C GLY A 26 9.74 -4.06 7.81
N PRO A 27 10.22 -2.81 7.93
CA PRO A 27 9.39 -1.70 8.39
C PRO A 27 8.32 -1.29 7.36
N GLN A 28 8.58 -1.44 6.06
CA GLN A 28 7.60 -1.22 5.00
C GLN A 28 6.89 -2.51 4.63
N ALA A 29 5.61 -2.41 4.31
CA ALA A 29 4.77 -3.49 3.86
C ALA A 29 4.11 -3.18 2.51
N ASP A 30 3.75 -4.23 1.81
CA ASP A 30 2.87 -4.14 0.65
C ASP A 30 1.43 -4.47 1.07
N LEU A 31 0.46 -3.75 0.53
CA LEU A 31 -0.95 -4.09 0.63
C LEU A 31 -1.28 -5.16 -0.40
N VAL A 32 -1.81 -6.28 0.07
CA VAL A 32 -2.19 -7.41 -0.77
C VAL A 32 -3.62 -7.82 -0.49
N VAL A 33 -4.44 -7.87 -1.53
CA VAL A 33 -5.85 -8.28 -1.46
C VAL A 33 -6.07 -9.53 -2.28
N PHE A 34 -6.71 -10.52 -1.66
CA PHE A 34 -7.09 -11.78 -2.27
C PHE A 34 -8.60 -11.90 -2.37
N GLN A 35 -9.07 -12.47 -3.48
CA GLN A 35 -10.44 -12.95 -3.61
C GLN A 35 -10.54 -14.34 -2.97
N LEU A 36 -11.46 -14.52 -2.02
CA LEU A 36 -11.57 -15.74 -1.23
C LEU A 36 -12.11 -16.94 -2.01
N THR A 37 -12.85 -16.69 -3.09
CA THR A 37 -13.51 -17.76 -3.88
C THR A 37 -12.51 -18.71 -4.52
N ASP A 38 -11.40 -18.19 -5.03
CA ASP A 38 -10.35 -18.94 -5.73
C ASP A 38 -8.95 -18.72 -5.13
N GLY A 39 -8.81 -17.74 -4.22
CA GLY A 39 -7.53 -17.33 -3.66
C GLY A 39 -6.72 -16.45 -4.61
N GLN A 40 -7.34 -15.89 -5.67
CA GLN A 40 -6.65 -15.01 -6.61
C GLN A 40 -6.23 -13.72 -5.93
N LYS A 41 -4.97 -13.31 -6.13
CA LYS A 41 -4.49 -11.98 -5.74
C LYS A 41 -5.02 -10.94 -6.73
N ILE A 42 -5.87 -10.04 -6.26
CA ILE A 42 -6.51 -8.99 -7.07
C ILE A 42 -5.85 -7.62 -6.90
N LEU A 43 -5.12 -7.42 -5.81
CA LEU A 43 -4.31 -6.23 -5.56
C LEU A 43 -2.99 -6.63 -4.91
N ASP A 44 -1.89 -6.03 -5.37
CA ASP A 44 -0.55 -6.19 -4.81
C ASP A 44 0.19 -4.86 -5.04
N ARG A 45 0.27 -4.02 -4.01
CA ARG A 45 0.78 -2.64 -4.12
C ARG A 45 1.69 -2.28 -2.96
N PRO A 46 2.78 -1.52 -3.20
CA PRO A 46 3.62 -1.02 -2.12
C PRO A 46 2.89 0.11 -1.37
N ALA A 47 2.26 -0.23 -0.26
CA ALA A 47 1.47 0.69 0.57
C ALA A 47 1.54 0.26 2.03
N ASP A 48 2.02 1.17 2.89
CA ASP A 48 2.19 0.92 4.32
C ASP A 48 0.89 1.17 5.11
N ASP A 49 0.03 2.04 4.56
CA ASP A 49 -1.19 2.49 5.22
C ASP A 49 -2.40 2.35 4.30
N PHE A 50 -3.49 1.88 4.88
CA PHE A 50 -4.77 1.77 4.21
C PHE A 50 -5.92 1.92 5.20
N SER A 51 -7.06 2.34 4.67
CA SER A 51 -8.35 2.36 5.36
C SER A 51 -9.42 1.76 4.48
N LEU A 52 -10.43 1.14 5.10
CA LEU A 52 -11.56 0.55 4.41
C LEU A 52 -12.85 1.21 4.92
N ASP A 53 -13.61 1.80 3.99
CA ASP A 53 -14.96 2.33 4.26
C ASP A 53 -15.96 1.67 3.30
N GLY A 54 -16.80 0.80 3.85
CA GLY A 54 -17.64 -0.10 3.05
C GLY A 54 -16.80 -0.97 2.13
N ASP A 55 -17.05 -0.88 0.82
CA ASP A 55 -16.29 -1.58 -0.23
C ASP A 55 -15.14 -0.73 -0.80
N MET A 56 -14.86 0.45 -0.24
CA MET A 56 -13.84 1.36 -0.75
C MET A 56 -12.56 1.28 0.08
N LEU A 57 -11.54 0.65 -0.49
CA LEU A 57 -10.20 0.58 0.09
C LEU A 57 -9.39 1.80 -0.36
N THR A 58 -9.01 2.67 0.58
CA THR A 58 -8.17 3.84 0.31
C THR A 58 -6.78 3.62 0.90
N PHE A 59 -5.73 3.78 0.09
CA PHE A 59 -4.36 3.57 0.53
C PHE A 59 -3.40 4.57 -0.11
N TRP A 60 -2.28 4.78 0.54
CA TRP A 60 -1.17 5.57 -0.01
C TRP A 60 -0.16 4.63 -0.63
N GLN A 61 -0.01 4.71 -1.95
CA GLN A 61 0.93 3.89 -2.69
C GLN A 61 2.25 4.62 -2.85
N ARG A 62 3.35 3.98 -2.47
CA ARG A 62 4.71 4.44 -2.77
C ARG A 62 4.95 4.38 -4.28
N MET A 63 5.32 5.52 -4.89
CA MET A 63 5.49 5.62 -6.35
C MET A 63 6.95 5.68 -6.75
N ARG A 64 7.71 6.60 -6.17
CA ARG A 64 9.10 6.87 -6.54
C ARG A 64 9.83 7.64 -5.44
N PRO A 65 11.18 7.63 -5.42
CA PRO A 65 11.94 8.56 -4.60
C PRO A 65 11.56 10.02 -4.90
N ALA A 66 11.59 10.84 -3.85
CA ALA A 66 11.43 12.28 -3.96
C ALA A 66 12.66 12.93 -4.57
N LYS A 67 12.46 14.03 -5.29
CA LYS A 67 13.54 14.92 -5.75
C LYS A 67 13.74 16.08 -4.77
N PRO A 68 14.91 16.74 -4.79
CA PRO A 68 15.22 17.84 -3.87
C PRO A 68 14.25 19.01 -3.86
N ASP A 69 13.52 19.23 -4.96
CA ASP A 69 12.54 20.30 -5.12
C ASP A 69 11.10 19.90 -4.76
N GLU A 70 10.86 18.63 -4.43
CA GLU A 70 9.51 18.10 -4.18
C GLU A 70 9.17 17.98 -2.70
N CYS A 71 10.18 17.76 -1.84
CA CYS A 71 9.99 17.53 -0.41
C CYS A 71 10.96 18.39 0.41
N GLN A 72 10.43 19.35 1.16
CA GLN A 72 11.23 20.30 1.94
C GLN A 72 12.12 19.63 3.01
N ALA A 73 11.67 18.49 3.55
CA ALA A 73 12.39 17.74 4.59
C ALA A 73 13.48 16.80 4.03
N LEU A 74 13.64 16.66 2.71
CA LEU A 74 14.51 15.64 2.11
C LEU A 74 15.94 15.66 2.68
N GLU A 75 16.56 16.84 2.74
CA GLU A 75 17.95 16.96 3.20
C GLU A 75 18.12 16.62 4.69
N GLU A 76 17.10 16.88 5.51
CA GLU A 76 17.13 16.56 6.95
C GLU A 76 16.95 15.06 7.17
N GLU A 77 15.99 14.45 6.48
CA GLU A 77 15.70 13.01 6.57
C GLU A 77 16.88 12.17 6.04
N GLU A 78 17.52 12.59 4.94
CA GLU A 78 18.70 11.91 4.41
C GLU A 78 19.89 11.94 5.39
N LYS A 79 20.07 13.04 6.13
CA LYS A 79 21.08 13.11 7.21
C LYS A 79 20.76 12.20 8.39
N ALA A 80 19.49 11.90 8.61
CA ALA A 80 19.03 10.93 9.60
C ALA A 80 19.13 9.46 9.10
N GLY A 81 19.55 9.25 7.85
CA GLY A 81 19.67 7.93 7.24
C GLY A 81 18.35 7.40 6.66
N LEU A 82 17.36 8.26 6.48
CA LEU A 82 16.07 7.93 5.87
C LEU A 82 16.05 8.37 4.41
N SER A 83 15.23 7.68 3.60
CA SER A 83 14.91 8.13 2.23
C SER A 83 13.51 8.71 2.21
N ILE A 84 13.20 9.67 1.32
CA ILE A 84 11.82 10.12 1.12
C ILE A 84 11.29 9.59 -0.21
N VAL A 85 10.06 9.08 -0.19
CA VAL A 85 9.29 8.70 -1.37
C VAL A 85 8.08 9.61 -1.55
N ILE A 86 7.66 9.77 -2.81
CA ILE A 86 6.36 10.33 -3.14
C ILE A 86 5.34 9.20 -3.11
N GLU A 87 4.31 9.39 -2.31
CA GLU A 87 3.13 8.54 -2.30
C GLU A 87 1.96 9.21 -3.02
N THR A 88 1.12 8.40 -3.65
CA THR A 88 -0.15 8.84 -4.25
C THR A 88 -1.30 8.14 -3.55
N GLN A 89 -2.37 8.87 -3.25
CA GLN A 89 -3.57 8.24 -2.70
C GLN A 89 -4.37 7.55 -3.82
N ILE A 90 -4.72 6.30 -3.55
CA ILE A 90 -5.48 5.44 -4.45
C ILE A 90 -6.74 4.97 -3.73
N ARG A 91 -7.84 4.92 -4.49
CA ARG A 91 -9.08 4.28 -4.10
C ARG A 91 -9.30 3.04 -4.94
N PHE A 92 -9.55 1.92 -4.27
CA PHE A 92 -9.84 0.63 -4.87
C PHE A 92 -11.21 0.15 -4.40
N ASP A 93 -12.13 0.03 -5.35
CA ASP A 93 -13.50 -0.43 -5.09
C ASP A 93 -13.53 -1.96 -5.15
N LEU A 94 -13.79 -2.61 -4.02
CA LEU A 94 -13.83 -4.07 -3.90
C LEU A 94 -15.03 -4.68 -4.64
N GLY A 95 -16.12 -3.94 -4.84
CA GLY A 95 -17.31 -4.44 -5.55
C GLY A 95 -17.12 -4.50 -7.06
N THR A 96 -16.38 -3.55 -7.63
CA THR A 96 -16.14 -3.42 -9.07
C THR A 96 -14.72 -3.80 -9.50
N LEU A 97 -13.81 -3.92 -8.54
CA LEU A 97 -12.36 -4.07 -8.74
C LEU A 97 -11.72 -2.90 -9.52
N ALA A 98 -12.38 -1.75 -9.53
CA ALA A 98 -11.89 -0.54 -10.18
C ALA A 98 -10.87 0.18 -9.28
N THR A 99 -9.82 0.70 -9.92
CA THR A 99 -8.80 1.53 -9.25
C THR A 99 -8.91 2.97 -9.75
N LEU A 100 -8.82 3.93 -8.83
CA LEU A 100 -8.81 5.36 -9.11
C LEU A 100 -7.70 6.04 -8.32
N GLU A 101 -6.76 6.69 -9.01
CA GLU A 101 -5.86 7.67 -8.38
C GLU A 101 -6.64 8.95 -8.10
N THR A 102 -6.52 9.49 -6.89
CA THR A 102 -7.25 10.72 -6.52
C THR A 102 -6.52 11.99 -6.95
N GLY A 103 -5.24 11.88 -7.32
CA GLY A 103 -4.36 13.02 -7.60
C GLY A 103 -3.76 13.67 -6.36
N GLU A 104 -4.06 13.15 -5.16
CA GLU A 104 -3.39 13.59 -3.93
C GLU A 104 -2.01 12.93 -3.82
N HIS A 105 -1.03 13.72 -3.41
CA HIS A 105 0.35 13.27 -3.22
C HIS A 105 0.89 13.72 -1.86
N ARG A 106 1.78 12.92 -1.28
CA ARG A 106 2.52 13.28 -0.06
C ARG A 106 3.97 12.78 -0.10
N CYS A 107 4.82 13.42 0.69
CA CYS A 107 6.17 12.96 0.97
C CYS A 107 6.14 12.07 2.21
N GLU A 108 6.70 10.87 2.12
CA GLU A 108 6.79 9.92 3.23
C GLU A 108 8.24 9.48 3.44
N ALA A 109 8.71 9.50 4.68
CA ALA A 109 10.04 9.02 5.03
C ALA A 109 10.03 7.49 5.21
N VAL A 110 11.01 6.81 4.62
CA VAL A 110 11.15 5.35 4.63
C VAL A 110 12.58 4.94 5.03
N GLN A 111 12.70 3.78 5.68
CA GLN A 111 13.96 3.13 6.11
C GLN A 111 14.45 2.07 5.13
#